data_AF-S9UNZ1-F1
#
_entry.id   AF-S9UNZ1-F1
#
_cell.length_a   1.000
_cell.length_b   1.000
_cell.length_c   1.000
_cell.angle_alpha   90.00
_cell.angle_beta   90.00
_cell.angle_gamma   90.00
#
_symmetry.space_group_name_H-M   'P 1'
#
loop_
_entity.id
_entity.type
_entity.pdbx_description
1 polymer ?
#
loop_
_entity_poly.entity_id
_entity_poly.type
_entity_poly.pdbx_seq_one_letter_code
_entity_poly.pdbx_strand_id
1 'polypeptide(L)'
;MRVAVQQLIQAVANINPSLFQETSFAELHGMVNLIVELKEDSSLIQVLDFNTCKHRTDAGLGCRRLAFDCVKSMVKAARRSPKLLTYWGSTGELIDALVAASNADDKGEICAELNRAAKEILCLIAALYPLVQFSKSQMESLTARLGNDISGNYAASSEKTALKIDALMTIDKLMRSAPFAQNKEFQALYRRAQKDQLLAAALRQ
;
A
#
# COMPACT_ATOMS: atom_id res chain seq x y z
N MET A 1 -17.26 -10.95 -12.97
CA MET A 1 -16.80 -12.08 -12.14
C MET A 1 -15.75 -11.64 -11.11
N ARG A 2 -14.58 -11.10 -11.52
CA ARG A 2 -13.51 -10.68 -10.59
C ARG A 2 -13.96 -9.71 -9.47
N VAL A 3 -14.68 -8.64 -9.83
CA VAL A 3 -15.23 -7.66 -8.86
C VAL A 3 -16.14 -8.31 -7.83
N ALA A 4 -17.06 -9.18 -8.25
CA ALA A 4 -17.99 -9.86 -7.34
C ALA A 4 -17.26 -10.79 -6.35
N VAL A 5 -16.20 -11.45 -6.81
CA VAL A 5 -15.34 -12.26 -5.93
C VAL A 5 -14.60 -11.39 -4.92
N GLN A 6 -14.03 -10.25 -5.34
CA GLN A 6 -13.39 -9.31 -4.41
C GLN A 6 -14.37 -8.78 -3.36
N GLN A 7 -15.59 -8.40 -3.75
CA GLN A 7 -16.63 -7.97 -2.82
C GLN A 7 -16.98 -9.06 -1.80
N LEU A 8 -17.07 -10.32 -2.23
CA LEU A 8 -17.30 -11.44 -1.33
C LEU A 8 -16.15 -11.64 -0.32
N ILE A 9 -14.90 -11.59 -0.79
CA ILE A 9 -13.71 -11.67 0.06
C ILE A 9 -13.74 -10.54 1.10
N GLN A 10 -14.01 -9.31 0.68
CA GLN A 10 -14.09 -8.16 1.59
C GLN A 10 -15.19 -8.34 2.65
N ALA A 11 -16.37 -8.78 2.23
CA ALA A 11 -17.50 -9.01 3.12
C ALA A 11 -17.15 -10.08 4.18
N VAL A 12 -16.53 -11.18 3.76
CA VAL A 12 -16.10 -12.24 4.69
C VAL A 12 -15.01 -11.77 5.64
N ALA A 13 -14.04 -10.99 5.16
CA ALA A 13 -13.02 -10.39 6.02
C ALA A 13 -13.56 -9.43 7.08
N ASN A 14 -14.69 -8.79 6.81
CA ASN A 14 -15.31 -7.86 7.76
C ASN A 14 -16.27 -8.57 8.73
N ILE A 15 -17.01 -9.57 8.26
CA ILE A 15 -18.11 -10.21 9.01
C ILE A 15 -17.63 -11.43 9.78
N ASN A 16 -17.00 -12.39 9.10
CA ASN A 16 -16.60 -13.64 9.72
C ASN A 16 -15.28 -14.18 9.13
N PRO A 17 -14.13 -13.67 9.61
CA PRO A 17 -12.83 -14.05 9.08
C PRO A 17 -12.44 -15.52 9.28
N SER A 18 -13.13 -16.28 10.13
CA SER A 18 -12.84 -17.70 10.30
C SER A 18 -13.20 -18.52 9.06
N LEU A 19 -14.11 -18.04 8.21
CA LEU A 19 -14.50 -18.72 6.96
C LEU A 19 -13.34 -18.88 5.97
N PHE A 20 -12.32 -18.02 6.04
CA PHE A 20 -11.08 -18.18 5.25
C PHE A 20 -10.29 -19.45 5.61
N GLN A 21 -10.60 -20.10 6.73
CA GLN A 21 -9.99 -21.38 7.13
C GLN A 21 -10.74 -22.58 6.53
N GLU A 22 -11.90 -22.37 5.91
CA GLU A 22 -12.66 -23.42 5.23
C GLU A 22 -12.08 -23.69 3.83
N THR A 23 -12.04 -24.97 3.45
CA THR A 23 -11.43 -25.43 2.17
C THR A 23 -12.09 -24.80 0.95
N SER A 24 -13.39 -24.49 1.03
CA SER A 24 -14.16 -23.78 -0.01
C SER A 24 -13.67 -22.35 -0.26
N PHE A 25 -13.08 -21.69 0.74
CA PHE A 25 -12.52 -20.36 0.58
C PHE A 25 -11.13 -20.39 -0.09
N ALA A 26 -10.32 -21.43 0.17
CA ALA A 26 -9.05 -21.63 -0.52
C ALA A 26 -9.21 -21.75 -2.06
N GLU A 27 -10.32 -22.32 -2.54
CA GLU A 27 -10.67 -22.35 -3.96
C GLU A 27 -11.03 -20.95 -4.50
N LEU A 28 -11.74 -20.15 -3.72
CA LEU A 28 -12.04 -18.73 -4.00
C LEU A 28 -10.77 -17.87 -4.12
N HIS A 29 -9.73 -18.15 -3.34
CA HIS A 29 -8.40 -17.55 -3.51
C HIS A 29 -7.75 -17.90 -4.86
N GLY A 30 -7.94 -19.14 -5.33
CA GLY A 30 -7.49 -19.56 -6.66
C GLY A 30 -8.19 -18.81 -7.81
N MET A 31 -9.38 -18.26 -7.56
CA MET A 31 -10.16 -17.52 -8.56
C MET A 31 -9.78 -16.03 -8.67
N VAL A 32 -9.12 -15.44 -7.65
CA VAL A 32 -8.63 -14.06 -7.67
C VAL A 32 -7.29 -13.97 -6.96
N ASN A 33 -6.23 -13.69 -7.72
CA ASN A 33 -4.94 -13.32 -7.15
C ASN A 33 -4.97 -11.84 -6.77
N LEU A 34 -5.35 -11.54 -5.52
CA LEU A 34 -5.43 -10.16 -5.01
C LEU A 34 -4.11 -9.41 -5.17
N ILE A 35 -2.95 -10.08 -5.02
CA ILE A 35 -1.63 -9.45 -5.17
C ILE A 35 -1.41 -8.98 -6.61
N VAL A 36 -1.85 -9.74 -7.60
CA VAL A 36 -1.82 -9.32 -9.01
C VAL A 36 -2.73 -8.12 -9.22
N GLU A 37 -3.93 -8.12 -8.63
CA GLU A 37 -4.90 -7.03 -8.75
C GLU A 37 -4.47 -5.74 -7.99
N LEU A 38 -3.45 -5.79 -7.13
CA LEU A 38 -2.85 -4.56 -6.56
C LEU A 38 -1.99 -3.80 -7.58
N LYS A 39 -1.58 -4.46 -8.67
CA LYS A 39 -0.70 -3.87 -9.68
C LYS A 39 -1.53 -3.33 -10.83
N GLU A 40 -1.08 -2.22 -11.38
CA GLU A 40 -1.63 -1.66 -12.59
C GLU A 40 -1.43 -2.61 -13.78
N ASP A 41 -2.54 -2.90 -14.48
CA ASP A 41 -2.55 -3.69 -15.71
C ASP A 41 -2.48 -2.74 -16.90
N SER A 42 -1.32 -2.69 -17.55
CA SER A 42 -1.09 -1.80 -18.69
C SER A 42 -2.00 -2.09 -19.89
N SER A 43 -2.56 -3.29 -19.99
CA SER A 43 -3.52 -3.63 -21.05
C SER A 43 -4.88 -2.97 -20.86
N LEU A 44 -5.18 -2.47 -19.65
CA LEU A 44 -6.44 -1.80 -19.30
C LEU A 44 -6.32 -0.27 -19.28
N ILE A 45 -5.16 0.27 -19.67
CA ILE A 45 -4.90 1.70 -19.72
C ILE A 45 -4.98 2.19 -21.15
N GLN A 46 -5.68 3.31 -21.33
CA GLN A 46 -5.65 4.07 -22.57
C GLN A 46 -5.14 5.48 -22.27
N VAL A 47 -4.12 5.91 -22.99
CA VAL A 47 -3.60 7.28 -22.92
C VAL A 47 -3.80 7.94 -24.27
N LEU A 48 -4.59 9.02 -24.30
CA LEU A 48 -4.78 9.88 -25.45
C LEU A 48 -3.95 11.14 -25.24
N ASP A 49 -2.98 11.37 -26.13
CA ASP A 49 -2.10 12.53 -26.09
C ASP A 49 -2.60 13.60 -27.07
N PHE A 50 -2.98 14.76 -26.55
CA PHE A 50 -3.43 15.93 -27.31
C PHE A 50 -2.35 17.03 -27.34
N ASN A 51 -1.07 16.67 -27.20
CA ASN A 51 0.12 17.54 -27.11
C ASN A 51 0.18 18.40 -25.84
N THR A 52 -0.85 19.21 -25.58
CA THR A 52 -0.94 20.09 -24.41
C THR A 52 -1.60 19.42 -23.21
N CYS A 53 -2.28 18.28 -23.44
CA CYS A 53 -3.00 17.54 -22.42
C CYS A 53 -2.90 16.04 -22.73
N LYS A 54 -2.67 15.24 -21.68
CA LYS A 54 -2.78 13.78 -21.75
C LYS A 54 -4.02 13.34 -21.00
N HIS A 55 -4.94 12.68 -21.69
CA HIS A 55 -6.10 12.05 -21.06
C HIS A 55 -5.79 10.58 -20.82
N ARG A 56 -5.92 10.12 -19.57
CA ARG A 56 -5.68 8.73 -19.17
C ARG A 56 -6.99 8.11 -18.69
N THR A 57 -7.41 7.02 -19.34
CA THR A 57 -8.49 6.15 -18.89
C THR A 57 -7.90 4.85 -18.36
N ASP A 58 -8.40 4.40 -17.22
CA ASP A 58 -7.93 3.21 -16.52
C ASP A 58 -9.13 2.35 -16.14
N ALA A 59 -9.42 1.35 -16.98
CA ALA A 59 -10.55 0.45 -16.75
C ALA A 59 -10.33 -0.50 -15.57
N GLY A 60 -9.07 -0.68 -15.13
CA GLY A 60 -8.69 -1.54 -14.01
C GLY A 60 -8.80 -0.86 -12.64
N LEU A 61 -8.89 0.46 -12.57
CA LEU A 61 -8.83 1.23 -11.32
C LEU A 61 -9.83 0.76 -10.25
N GLY A 62 -11.06 0.41 -10.66
CA GLY A 62 -12.09 -0.08 -9.75
C GLY A 62 -11.73 -1.42 -9.10
N CYS A 63 -11.18 -2.36 -9.89
CA CYS A 63 -10.71 -3.65 -9.40
C CYS A 63 -9.55 -3.48 -8.43
N ARG A 64 -8.60 -2.59 -8.73
CA ARG A 64 -7.46 -2.32 -7.84
C ARG A 64 -7.91 -1.74 -6.51
N ARG A 65 -8.84 -0.78 -6.53
CA ARG A 65 -9.43 -0.20 -5.31
C ARG A 65 -10.02 -1.26 -4.39
N LEU A 66 -10.82 -2.17 -4.95
CA LEU A 66 -11.39 -3.27 -4.20
C LEU A 66 -10.32 -4.24 -3.68
N ALA A 67 -9.26 -4.49 -4.45
CA ALA A 67 -8.14 -5.32 -3.99
C ALA A 67 -7.43 -4.70 -2.78
N PHE A 68 -7.14 -3.40 -2.81
CA PHE A 68 -6.56 -2.67 -1.67
C PHE A 68 -7.47 -2.75 -0.43
N ASP A 69 -8.77 -2.55 -0.61
CA ASP A 69 -9.74 -2.65 0.49
C ASP A 69 -9.83 -4.07 1.06
N CYS A 70 -9.84 -5.09 0.20
CA CYS A 70 -9.79 -6.50 0.61
C CYS A 70 -8.56 -6.76 1.48
N VAL A 71 -7.37 -6.41 0.98
CA VAL A 71 -6.10 -6.61 1.69
C VAL A 71 -6.13 -5.88 3.04
N LYS A 72 -6.58 -4.63 3.08
CA LYS A 72 -6.69 -3.86 4.33
C LYS A 72 -7.62 -4.54 5.35
N SER A 73 -8.79 -5.02 4.93
CA SER A 73 -9.71 -5.77 5.78
C SER A 73 -9.10 -7.07 6.28
N MET A 74 -8.45 -7.83 5.40
CA MET A 74 -7.79 -9.08 5.77
C MET A 74 -6.64 -8.85 6.75
N VAL A 75 -5.82 -7.81 6.55
CA VAL A 75 -4.71 -7.45 7.46
C VAL A 75 -5.23 -7.13 8.85
N LYS A 76 -6.38 -6.46 8.96
CA LYS A 76 -7.02 -6.21 10.26
C LYS A 76 -7.59 -7.49 10.87
N ALA A 77 -8.24 -8.32 10.06
CA ALA A 77 -8.84 -9.57 10.49
C ALA A 77 -7.80 -10.59 10.99
N ALA A 78 -6.63 -10.61 10.35
CA ALA A 78 -5.51 -11.48 10.71
C ALA A 78 -5.00 -11.25 12.15
N ARG A 79 -5.32 -10.10 12.78
CA ARG A 79 -4.99 -9.84 14.19
C ARG A 79 -5.72 -10.81 15.11
N ARG A 80 -6.95 -11.18 14.75
CA ARG A 80 -7.79 -12.14 15.48
C ARG A 80 -7.52 -13.58 15.03
N SER A 81 -6.98 -13.75 13.83
CA SER A 81 -6.68 -15.05 13.24
C SER A 81 -5.38 -15.00 12.44
N PRO A 82 -4.21 -15.16 13.10
CA PRO A 82 -2.90 -15.03 12.45
C PRO A 82 -2.68 -15.96 11.24
N LYS A 83 -3.42 -17.08 11.19
CA LYS A 83 -3.46 -17.99 10.04
C LYS A 83 -3.96 -17.34 8.74
N LEU A 84 -4.56 -16.15 8.81
CA LEU A 84 -4.96 -15.41 7.60
C LEU A 84 -3.78 -14.76 6.87
N LEU A 85 -2.63 -14.59 7.53
CA LEU A 85 -1.42 -14.12 6.86
C LEU A 85 -0.93 -15.13 5.81
N THR A 86 -1.13 -16.42 6.05
CA THR A 86 -0.78 -17.48 5.09
C THR A 86 -1.76 -17.53 3.92
N TYR A 87 -2.91 -16.85 4.03
CA TYR A 87 -3.92 -16.80 2.98
C TYR A 87 -3.47 -15.99 1.78
N TRP A 88 -2.55 -15.03 1.95
CA TRP A 88 -2.01 -14.23 0.84
C TRP A 88 -0.84 -14.93 0.11
N GLY A 89 -0.57 -16.21 0.40
CA GLY A 89 0.61 -16.89 -0.09
C GLY A 89 1.88 -16.33 0.57
N SER A 90 2.79 -15.77 -0.23
CA SER A 90 4.04 -15.18 0.26
C SER A 90 3.81 -13.75 0.76
N THR A 91 3.90 -13.54 2.08
CA THR A 91 3.91 -12.18 2.68
C THR A 91 4.92 -11.25 2.00
N GLY A 92 6.01 -11.80 1.46
CA GLY A 92 7.00 -11.05 0.70
C GLY A 92 6.44 -10.44 -0.58
N GLU A 93 5.67 -11.19 -1.36
CA GLU A 93 5.07 -10.70 -2.62
C GLU A 93 4.03 -9.60 -2.37
N LEU A 94 3.27 -9.73 -1.27
CA LEU A 94 2.34 -8.68 -0.84
C LEU A 94 3.10 -7.40 -0.49
N ILE A 95 4.17 -7.50 0.30
CA ILE A 95 5.01 -6.34 0.66
C ILE A 95 5.60 -5.72 -0.61
N ASP A 96 6.11 -6.52 -1.55
CA ASP A 96 6.66 -6.01 -2.81
C ASP A 96 5.61 -5.22 -3.61
N ALA A 97 4.38 -5.73 -3.71
CA ALA A 97 3.28 -5.03 -4.39
C ALA A 97 2.90 -3.72 -3.70
N LEU A 98 2.83 -3.71 -2.37
CA LEU A 98 2.52 -2.51 -1.60
C LEU A 98 3.64 -1.46 -1.67
N VAL A 99 4.90 -1.89 -1.59
CA VAL A 99 6.06 -1.01 -1.74
C VAL A 99 6.08 -0.41 -3.15
N ALA A 100 5.80 -1.21 -4.18
CA ALA A 100 5.68 -0.71 -5.56
C ALA A 100 4.60 0.37 -5.68
N ALA A 101 3.41 0.15 -5.10
CA ALA A 101 2.30 1.10 -5.13
C ALA A 101 2.52 2.36 -4.27
N SER A 102 3.51 2.36 -3.36
CA SER A 102 3.77 3.48 -2.43
C SER A 102 4.55 4.66 -3.05
N ASN A 103 4.65 4.77 -4.38
CA ASN A 103 5.18 5.94 -5.09
C ASN A 103 4.17 6.43 -6.13
N ALA A 104 4.09 7.73 -6.37
CA ALA A 104 3.22 8.35 -7.38
C ALA A 104 3.89 8.55 -8.76
N ASP A 105 5.17 8.19 -8.91
CA ASP A 105 5.91 8.29 -10.19
C ASP A 105 5.59 7.11 -11.15
N ASP A 106 6.10 7.15 -12.40
CA ASP A 106 5.91 6.19 -13.51
C ASP A 106 6.12 4.69 -13.21
N LYS A 107 6.60 4.34 -12.02
CA LYS A 107 6.82 2.95 -11.55
C LYS A 107 6.07 2.62 -10.26
N GLY A 108 5.06 3.41 -9.92
CA GLY A 108 4.17 3.21 -8.78
C GLY A 108 2.71 3.45 -9.13
N GLU A 109 1.87 3.69 -8.14
CA GLU A 109 0.44 3.89 -8.34
C GLU A 109 0.15 5.39 -8.46
N ILE A 110 -0.31 5.78 -9.66
CA ILE A 110 -0.60 7.16 -10.02
C ILE A 110 -1.83 7.67 -9.24
N CYS A 111 -2.77 6.79 -8.91
CA CYS A 111 -3.92 7.16 -8.10
C CYS A 111 -3.50 7.45 -6.65
N ALA A 112 -3.55 8.73 -6.25
CA ALA A 112 -3.16 9.18 -4.91
C ALA A 112 -3.87 8.43 -3.77
N GLU A 113 -5.15 8.06 -3.96
CA GLU A 113 -5.92 7.30 -2.98
C GLU A 113 -5.38 5.88 -2.76
N LEU A 114 -5.01 5.19 -3.85
CA LEU A 114 -4.46 3.83 -3.78
C LEU A 114 -3.02 3.84 -3.27
N ASN A 115 -2.24 4.87 -3.64
CA ASN A 115 -0.92 5.11 -3.08
C ASN A 115 -0.96 5.30 -1.55
N ARG A 116 -1.90 6.12 -1.05
CA ARG A 116 -2.16 6.26 0.39
C ARG A 116 -2.57 4.92 1.01
N ALA A 117 -3.47 4.18 0.36
CA ALA A 117 -3.90 2.87 0.85
C ALA A 117 -2.73 1.89 1.00
N ALA A 118 -1.79 1.88 0.05
CA ALA A 118 -0.59 1.05 0.12
C ALA A 118 0.26 1.37 1.36
N LYS A 119 0.54 2.66 1.57
CA LYS A 119 1.27 3.18 2.73
C LYS A 119 0.59 2.83 4.06
N GLU A 120 -0.73 2.99 4.12
CA GLU A 120 -1.52 2.64 5.30
C GLU A 120 -1.46 1.15 5.62
N ILE A 121 -1.56 0.28 4.60
CA ILE A 121 -1.48 -1.17 4.77
C ILE A 121 -0.08 -1.57 5.24
N LEU A 122 0.99 -0.99 4.68
CA LEU A 122 2.36 -1.22 5.16
C LEU A 122 2.52 -0.85 6.63
N CYS A 123 1.97 0.29 7.05
CA CYS A 123 1.97 0.70 8.46
C CYS A 123 1.20 -0.30 9.34
N LEU A 124 0.04 -0.77 8.87
CA LEU A 124 -0.75 -1.77 9.59
C LEU A 124 0.02 -3.09 9.73
N ILE A 125 0.69 -3.56 8.68
CA ILE A 125 1.49 -4.78 8.73
C ILE A 125 2.62 -4.63 9.75
N ALA A 126 3.39 -3.54 9.66
CA ALA A 126 4.52 -3.29 10.56
C ALA A 126 4.10 -3.13 12.04
N ALA A 127 2.89 -2.63 12.29
CA ALA A 127 2.35 -2.42 13.63
C ALA A 127 1.70 -3.68 14.23
N LEU A 128 0.96 -4.45 13.42
CA LEU A 128 0.21 -5.62 13.88
C LEU A 128 1.04 -6.91 13.87
N TYR A 129 2.07 -6.99 13.03
CA TYR A 129 2.86 -8.20 12.82
C TYR A 129 4.36 -7.91 12.93
N PRO A 130 4.89 -7.67 14.15
CA PRO A 130 6.30 -7.31 14.35
C PRO A 130 7.30 -8.42 13.95
N LEU A 131 6.82 -9.66 13.76
CA LEU A 131 7.62 -10.78 13.28
C LEU A 131 7.77 -10.81 11.75
N VAL A 132 6.96 -10.04 11.01
CA VAL A 132 7.08 -9.94 9.56
C VAL A 132 8.38 -9.22 9.23
N GLN A 133 9.28 -9.96 8.58
CA GLN A 133 10.57 -9.45 8.14
C GLN A 133 10.41 -8.76 6.79
N PHE A 134 10.82 -7.50 6.71
CA PHE A 134 11.03 -6.83 5.44
C PHE A 134 12.41 -7.24 4.93
N SER A 135 12.48 -7.71 3.68
CA SER A 135 13.77 -7.98 3.07
C SER A 135 14.56 -6.68 2.92
N LYS A 136 15.89 -6.80 2.78
CA LYS A 136 16.78 -5.65 2.58
C LYS A 136 16.34 -4.81 1.36
N SER A 137 16.03 -5.47 0.23
CA SER A 137 15.57 -4.80 -0.99
C SER A 137 14.21 -4.10 -0.81
N GLN A 138 13.28 -4.69 -0.05
CA GLN A 138 12.00 -4.05 0.28
C GLN A 138 12.20 -2.78 1.09
N MET A 139 13.07 -2.82 2.11
CA MET A 139 13.38 -1.65 2.93
C MET A 139 14.07 -0.55 2.11
N GLU A 140 15.06 -0.90 1.30
CA GLU A 140 15.77 0.05 0.43
C GLU A 140 14.80 0.70 -0.57
N SER A 141 13.94 -0.10 -1.22
CA SER A 141 12.96 0.41 -2.18
C SER A 141 11.93 1.34 -1.52
N LEU A 142 11.39 0.95 -0.36
CA LEU A 142 10.44 1.77 0.38
C LEU A 142 11.09 3.07 0.87
N THR A 143 12.33 3.01 1.37
CA THR A 143 13.11 4.17 1.81
C THR A 143 13.33 5.15 0.66
N ALA A 144 13.75 4.65 -0.50
CA ALA A 144 13.94 5.48 -1.69
C ALA A 144 12.64 6.15 -2.14
N ARG A 145 11.54 5.40 -2.19
CA ARG A 145 10.22 5.90 -2.61
C ARG A 145 9.68 6.97 -1.67
N LEU A 146 9.67 6.71 -0.37
CA LEU A 146 9.26 7.70 0.63
C LEU A 146 10.21 8.91 0.66
N GLY A 147 11.50 8.69 0.41
CA GLY A 147 12.49 9.75 0.23
C GLY A 147 12.15 10.67 -0.94
N ASN A 148 11.76 10.13 -2.09
CA ASN A 148 11.31 10.90 -3.24
C ASN A 148 10.06 11.71 -2.90
N ASP A 149 9.07 11.07 -2.26
CA ASP A 149 7.80 11.69 -1.84
C ASP A 149 7.94 12.87 -0.86
N ILE A 150 9.07 12.99 -0.16
CA ILE A 150 9.34 14.15 0.70
C ILE A 150 10.35 15.12 0.09
N SER A 151 11.01 14.74 -1.02
CA SER A 151 11.99 15.55 -1.76
C SER A 151 11.38 16.45 -2.82
N GLY A 152 10.22 16.10 -3.36
CA GLY A 152 9.57 16.91 -4.39
C GLY A 152 9.33 18.35 -3.95
N ASN A 153 9.40 19.28 -4.90
CA ASN A 153 8.89 20.64 -4.71
C ASN A 153 7.35 20.60 -4.81
N TYR A 154 6.69 20.24 -3.70
CA TYR A 154 5.22 20.09 -3.64
C TYR A 154 4.47 21.43 -3.56
N ALA A 155 5.18 22.56 -3.62
CA ALA A 155 4.60 23.92 -3.61
C ALA A 155 3.69 24.24 -4.81
N ALA A 156 3.51 23.31 -5.77
CA ALA A 156 2.78 23.54 -7.01
C ALA A 156 1.31 23.02 -7.00
N SER A 157 0.90 22.14 -6.08
CA SER A 157 -0.52 21.71 -5.98
C SER A 157 -0.91 21.12 -4.61
N SER A 158 -2.20 21.19 -4.27
CA SER A 158 -2.79 20.63 -3.05
C SER A 158 -2.65 19.10 -2.96
N GLU A 159 -2.82 18.40 -4.08
CA GLU A 159 -2.66 16.95 -4.20
C GLU A 159 -1.22 16.53 -3.89
N LYS A 160 -0.25 17.25 -4.45
CA LYS A 160 1.18 17.06 -4.17
C LYS A 160 1.51 17.23 -2.69
N THR A 161 0.93 18.25 -2.05
CA THR A 161 1.09 18.47 -0.60
C THR A 161 0.50 17.31 0.21
N ALA A 162 -0.66 16.78 -0.19
CA ALA A 162 -1.29 15.64 0.49
C ALA A 162 -0.42 14.38 0.41
N LEU A 163 0.13 14.06 -0.76
CA LEU A 163 1.05 12.91 -0.94
C LEU A 163 2.29 13.01 -0.06
N LYS A 164 2.86 14.22 0.06
CA LYS A 164 3.99 14.46 0.96
C LYS A 164 3.61 14.25 2.42
N ILE A 165 2.44 14.75 2.86
CA ILE A 165 1.95 14.52 4.21
C ILE A 165 1.77 13.02 4.46
N ASP A 166 1.17 12.29 3.53
CA ASP A 166 0.98 10.84 3.63
C ASP A 166 2.32 10.11 3.78
N ALA A 167 3.35 10.50 3.01
CA ALA A 167 4.69 9.94 3.13
C ALA A 167 5.35 10.27 4.47
N LEU A 168 5.28 11.53 4.93
CA LEU A 168 5.81 11.95 6.23
C LEU A 168 5.17 11.17 7.38
N MET A 169 3.84 11.02 7.37
CA MET A 169 3.11 10.25 8.39
C MET A 169 3.45 8.75 8.32
N THR A 170 3.70 8.23 7.13
CA THR A 170 4.15 6.83 6.93
C THR A 170 5.53 6.62 7.54
N ILE A 171 6.46 7.53 7.28
CA ILE A 171 7.82 7.51 7.85
C ILE A 171 7.75 7.51 9.39
N ASP A 172 6.93 8.40 9.99
CA ASP A 172 6.75 8.45 11.45
C ASP A 172 6.22 7.13 12.03
N LYS A 173 5.17 6.57 11.42
CA LYS A 173 4.55 5.33 11.90
C LYS A 173 5.48 4.13 11.79
N LEU A 174 6.15 3.97 10.65
CA LEU A 174 7.05 2.84 10.40
C LEU A 174 8.26 2.87 11.32
N MET A 175 8.79 4.06 11.66
CA MET A 175 9.93 4.22 12.57
C MET A 175 9.66 3.62 13.97
N ARG A 176 8.39 3.44 14.36
CA ARG A 176 8.00 2.80 15.64
C ARG A 176 8.15 1.28 15.61
N SER A 177 8.36 0.68 14.44
CA SER A 177 8.53 -0.77 14.27
C SER A 177 10.02 -1.14 14.23
N ALA A 178 10.38 -2.24 14.91
CA ALA A 178 11.78 -2.63 15.12
C ALA A 178 12.62 -2.80 13.83
N PRO A 179 12.10 -3.40 12.74
CA PRO A 179 12.87 -3.55 11.49
C PRO A 179 13.32 -2.20 10.91
N PHE A 180 12.44 -1.20 10.97
CA PHE A 180 12.71 0.16 10.48
C PHE A 180 13.58 0.94 11.45
N ALA A 181 13.34 0.78 12.76
CA ALA A 181 14.12 1.45 13.79
C ALA A 181 15.59 1.03 13.80
N GLN A 182 15.90 -0.19 13.37
CA GLN A 182 17.27 -0.72 13.28
C GLN A 182 17.94 -0.43 11.93
N ASN A 183 17.18 -0.04 10.90
CA ASN A 183 17.71 0.25 9.58
C ASN A 183 18.33 1.67 9.52
N LYS A 184 19.64 1.75 9.24
CA LYS A 184 20.39 3.03 9.24
C LYS A 184 19.90 4.02 8.17
N GLU A 185 19.52 3.52 6.99
CA GLU A 185 19.04 4.36 5.88
C GLU A 185 17.66 4.92 6.21
N PHE A 186 16.77 4.09 6.77
CA PHE A 186 15.46 4.53 7.22
C PHE A 186 15.56 5.54 8.37
N GLN A 187 16.49 5.36 9.32
CA GLN A 187 16.76 6.36 10.35
C GLN A 187 17.21 7.71 9.76
N ALA A 188 18.05 7.70 8.72
CA ALA A 188 18.47 8.93 8.05
C ALA A 188 17.28 9.63 7.38
N LEU A 189 16.40 8.86 6.73
CA LEU A 189 15.15 9.36 6.15
C LEU A 189 14.24 9.95 7.24
N TYR A 190 14.06 9.28 8.37
CA TYR A 190 13.25 9.75 9.48
C TYR A 190 13.76 11.08 10.06
N ARG A 191 15.07 11.22 10.30
CA ARG A 191 15.66 12.50 10.74
C ARG A 191 15.40 13.65 9.77
N ARG A 192 15.37 13.35 8.47
CA ARG A 192 15.03 14.32 7.44
C ARG A 192 13.54 14.69 7.50
N ALA A 193 12.66 13.70 7.63
CA ALA A 193 11.22 13.93 7.79
C ALA A 193 10.89 14.79 9.02
N GLN A 194 11.59 14.58 10.14
CA GLN A 194 11.42 15.38 11.37
C GLN A 194 11.72 16.88 11.22
N LYS A 195 12.55 17.25 10.23
CA LYS A 195 12.85 18.66 9.93
C LYS A 195 11.79 19.31 9.04
N ASP A 196 10.86 18.52 8.52
CA ASP A 196 9.80 19.02 7.64
C ASP A 196 8.66 19.65 8.46
N GLN A 197 8.33 20.91 8.14
CA GLN A 197 7.30 21.65 8.86
C GLN A 197 5.90 21.03 8.68
N LEU A 198 5.65 20.34 7.55
CA LEU A 198 4.37 19.69 7.30
C LEU A 198 4.12 18.52 8.24
N LEU A 199 5.16 17.79 8.65
CA LEU A 199 5.01 16.73 9.64
C LEU A 199 4.62 17.31 11.01
N ALA A 200 5.27 18.40 11.43
CA ALA A 200 4.94 19.08 12.67
C ALA A 200 3.50 19.62 12.70
N ALA A 201 2.99 20.07 11.56
CA ALA A 201 1.60 20.51 11.41
C ALA A 201 0.63 19.32 11.44
N ALA A 202 0.94 18.23 10.73
CA ALA A 202 0.10 17.04 10.65
C ALA A 202 -0.05 16.31 12.00
N LEU A 203 0.99 16.32 12.84
CA LEU A 203 0.96 15.67 14.17
C LEU A 203 0.15 16.44 15.24
N ARG A 204 -0.26 17.69 14.96
CA ARG A 204 -1.04 18.53 15.90
C ARG A 204 -2.55 18.45 15.69
N GLN A 205 -2.99 17.76 14.64
CA GLN A 205 -4.39 17.53 14.30
C GLN A 205 -4.87 16.20 14.89
#